data_AF-A0A0N0L9R4-F1
#
_entry.id   AF-A0A0N0L9R4-F1
#
_cell.length_a   1.000
_cell.length_b   1.000
_cell.length_c   1.000
_cell.angle_alpha   90.00
_cell.angle_beta   90.00
_cell.angle_gamma   90.00
#
_symmetry.space_group_name_H-M   'P 1'
#
loop_
_entity.id
_entity.type
_entity.pdbx_description
1 polymer ?
#
loop_
_entity_poly.entity_id
_entity_poly.type
_entity_poly.pdbx_seq_one_letter_code
_entity_poly.pdbx_strand_id
1 'polypeptide(L)'
;MRQALLIIDVQPSFAPPQWLIDGIQTLIGTLPSVATVERHDESRTPFQKQLGWHPASDDDSLIPADRVFIKYGYAPSPETIEHLKSLKVDRVLVCGLQTETCCLAAGFALFDAGLQPTLLTDLTVGSSLDRTGGLGVKLWEHHFKHTLKSTEL
;
A
#
# COMPACT_ATOMS: atom_id res chain seq x y z
N MET A 1 -1.78 -7.14 -20.36
CA MET A 1 -1.59 -5.91 -19.58
C MET A 1 -0.41 -6.13 -18.66
N ARG A 2 0.60 -5.26 -18.67
CA ARG A 2 1.74 -5.31 -17.74
C ARG A 2 1.34 -4.65 -16.44
N GLN A 3 1.62 -5.32 -15.33
CA GLN A 3 1.18 -4.86 -14.02
C GLN A 3 2.27 -5.13 -12.97
N ALA A 4 2.30 -4.27 -11.96
CA ALA A 4 3.13 -4.42 -10.76
C ALA A 4 2.23 -4.43 -9.52
N LEU A 5 2.69 -5.11 -8.48
CA LEU A 5 2.05 -5.15 -7.17
C LEU A 5 2.75 -4.16 -6.23
N LEU A 6 2.00 -3.21 -5.69
CA LEU A 6 2.43 -2.29 -4.64
C LEU A 6 1.77 -2.68 -3.31
N ILE A 7 2.58 -3.19 -2.39
CA ILE A 7 2.19 -3.68 -1.07
C ILE A 7 2.43 -2.59 -0.05
N ILE A 8 1.36 -2.07 0.55
CA ILE A 8 1.42 -0.95 1.47
C ILE A 8 1.50 -1.45 2.91
N ASP A 9 2.62 -1.16 3.57
CA ASP A 9 2.78 -1.15 5.03
C ASP A 9 2.29 -2.44 5.74
N VAL A 10 2.55 -3.59 5.12
CA VAL A 10 2.34 -4.90 5.75
C VAL A 10 3.55 -5.17 6.67
N GLN A 11 3.51 -4.60 7.87
CA GLN A 11 4.61 -4.57 8.85
C GLN A 11 4.07 -4.72 10.29
N PRO A 12 4.92 -5.09 11.27
CA PRO A 12 4.48 -5.41 12.64
C PRO A 12 3.65 -4.33 13.34
N SER A 13 3.98 -3.04 13.18
CA SER A 13 3.29 -1.94 13.87
C SER A 13 1.79 -1.86 13.59
N PHE A 14 1.33 -2.42 12.45
CA PHE A 14 -0.09 -2.43 12.08
C PHE A 14 -0.81 -3.74 12.43
N ALA A 15 -0.09 -4.74 12.98
CA ALA A 15 -0.60 -6.07 13.30
C ALA A 15 -1.47 -6.66 12.18
N PRO A 16 -0.94 -6.80 10.94
CA PRO A 16 -1.71 -7.30 9.81
C PRO A 16 -2.24 -8.71 10.09
N PRO A 17 -3.49 -9.02 9.71
CA PRO A 17 -4.03 -10.35 9.91
C PRO A 17 -3.34 -11.37 9.00
N GLN A 18 -3.18 -12.59 9.49
CA GLN A 18 -2.44 -13.64 8.76
C GLN A 18 -3.01 -13.91 7.36
N TRP A 19 -4.34 -13.88 7.20
CA TRP A 19 -4.97 -14.10 5.88
C TRP A 19 -4.54 -13.07 4.83
N LEU A 20 -4.21 -11.84 5.23
CA LEU A 20 -3.73 -10.81 4.32
C LEU A 20 -2.30 -11.12 3.89
N ILE A 21 -1.45 -11.52 4.84
CA ILE A 21 -0.06 -11.92 4.57
C ILE A 21 -0.06 -13.10 3.61
N ASP A 22 -0.79 -14.17 3.94
CA ASP A 22 -0.87 -15.39 3.14
C ASP A 22 -1.41 -15.09 1.74
N GLY A 23 -2.47 -14.27 1.65
CA GLY A 23 -3.08 -13.89 0.38
C GLY A 23 -2.12 -13.11 -0.53
N ILE A 24 -1.43 -12.10 0.01
CA ILE A 24 -0.43 -11.34 -0.75
C ILE A 24 0.75 -12.25 -1.17
N GLN A 25 1.19 -13.17 -0.30
CA GLN A 25 2.27 -14.11 -0.61
C GLN A 25 1.98 -14.96 -1.84
N THR A 26 0.71 -15.28 -2.14
CA THR A 26 0.34 -16.02 -3.36
C THR A 26 0.65 -15.25 -4.66
N LEU A 27 0.77 -13.92 -4.59
CA LEU A 27 1.08 -13.06 -5.74
C LEU A 27 2.58 -12.79 -5.89
N ILE A 28 3.39 -13.15 -4.90
CA ILE A 28 4.85 -12.92 -4.96
C ILE A 28 5.48 -13.88 -5.98
N GLY A 29 6.37 -13.34 -6.82
CA GLY A 29 7.02 -14.07 -7.91
C GLY A 29 6.17 -14.24 -9.16
N THR A 30 4.88 -13.89 -9.13
CA THR A 30 4.01 -13.88 -10.33
C THR A 30 3.98 -12.51 -11.02
N LEU A 31 4.23 -11.44 -10.27
CA LEU A 31 4.29 -10.05 -10.72
C LEU A 31 5.51 -9.34 -10.11
N PRO A 32 6.08 -8.32 -10.78
CA PRO A 32 7.01 -7.39 -10.14
C PRO A 32 6.36 -6.78 -8.89
N SER A 33 7.03 -6.89 -7.76
CA SER A 33 6.49 -6.54 -6.45
C SER A 33 7.33 -5.48 -5.75
N VAL A 34 6.64 -4.48 -5.20
CA VAL A 34 7.22 -3.36 -4.45
C VAL A 34 6.48 -3.26 -3.13
N ALA A 35 7.20 -3.25 -2.01
CA ALA A 35 6.61 -2.99 -0.70
C ALA A 35 7.04 -1.62 -0.16
N THR A 36 6.14 -0.95 0.56
CA THR A 36 6.49 0.18 1.43
C THR A 36 6.51 -0.26 2.89
N VAL A 37 7.37 0.39 3.67
CA VAL A 37 7.39 0.29 5.13
C VAL A 37 7.39 1.71 5.68
N GLU A 38 6.41 2.02 6.52
CA GLU A 38 6.32 3.28 7.23
C GLU A 38 7.13 3.21 8.53
N ARG A 39 8.19 4.01 8.64
CA ARG A 39 8.98 4.12 9.86
C ARG A 39 8.76 5.46 10.52
N HIS A 40 8.81 5.48 11.84
CA HIS A 40 8.70 6.73 12.59
C HIS A 40 10.01 7.54 12.52
N ASP A 41 9.86 8.82 12.19
CA ASP A 41 10.85 9.87 12.36
C ASP A 41 10.12 11.20 12.58
N GLU A 42 10.07 11.65 13.83
CA GLU A 42 9.33 12.87 14.21
C GLU A 42 9.91 14.14 13.57
N SER A 43 11.15 14.10 13.04
CA SER A 43 11.72 15.22 12.27
C SER A 43 11.15 15.32 10.85
N ARG A 44 10.53 14.25 10.35
CA ARG A 44 9.95 14.15 9.01
C ARG A 44 8.44 14.26 9.01
N THR A 45 7.77 13.58 9.93
CA THR A 45 6.31 13.59 10.06
C THR A 45 5.91 13.64 11.54
N PRO A 46 4.91 14.45 11.91
CA PRO A 46 4.60 14.72 13.31
C PRO A 46 3.62 13.69 13.90
N PHE A 47 3.88 12.40 13.69
CA PHE A 47 2.97 11.32 14.07
C PHE A 47 2.70 11.30 15.57
N GLN A 48 3.74 11.35 16.41
CA GLN A 48 3.55 11.32 17.85
C GLN A 48 2.92 12.62 18.35
N LYS A 49 3.43 13.79 17.90
CA LYS A 49 2.98 15.08 18.41
C LYS A 49 1.53 15.41 18.03
N GLN A 50 1.07 15.01 16.84
CA GLN A 50 -0.27 15.36 16.37
C GLN A 50 -1.30 14.25 16.57
N LEU A 51 -0.89 12.98 16.44
CA LEU A 51 -1.83 11.85 16.44
C LEU A 51 -1.71 11.00 17.72
N GLY A 52 -0.67 11.19 18.52
CA GLY A 52 -0.41 10.38 19.71
C GLY A 52 -0.08 8.91 19.40
N TRP A 53 0.25 8.61 18.14
CA TRP A 53 0.56 7.28 17.65
C TRP A 53 1.58 7.37 16.52
N HIS A 54 2.49 6.39 16.44
CA HIS A 54 3.46 6.24 15.35
C HIS A 54 3.81 4.76 15.12
N PRO A 55 4.28 4.36 13.93
CA PRO A 55 4.88 3.04 13.72
C PRO A 55 6.26 2.93 14.38
N ALA A 56 6.84 1.73 14.46
CA ALA A 56 8.21 1.57 14.96
C ALA A 56 9.23 2.27 14.05
N SER A 57 10.37 2.68 14.62
CA SER A 57 11.47 3.30 13.87
C SER A 57 12.29 2.30 13.04
N ASP A 58 12.18 1.01 13.38
CA ASP A 58 12.97 -0.10 12.85
C ASP A 58 12.11 -1.23 12.29
N ASP A 59 10.84 -0.95 11.98
CA ASP A 59 9.94 -1.93 11.37
C ASP A 59 10.47 -2.42 10.02
N ASP A 60 10.16 -3.67 9.70
CA ASP A 60 10.46 -4.30 8.41
C ASP A 60 9.19 -4.83 7.75
N SER A 61 9.24 -5.03 6.43
CA SER A 61 8.14 -5.64 5.70
C SER A 61 8.02 -7.12 6.08
N LEU A 62 6.79 -7.57 6.30
CA LEU A 62 6.47 -8.99 6.48
C LEU A 62 6.31 -9.73 5.14
N ILE A 63 6.38 -9.01 4.01
CA ILE A 63 6.24 -9.57 2.67
C ILE A 63 7.58 -9.46 1.93
N PRO A 64 8.13 -10.57 1.39
CA PRO A 64 9.39 -10.56 0.66
C PRO A 64 9.18 -10.06 -0.79
N ALA A 65 8.91 -8.77 -0.96
CA ALA A 65 8.79 -8.14 -2.28
C ALA A 65 10.15 -7.96 -2.97
N ASP A 66 10.16 -7.83 -4.29
CA ASP A 66 11.40 -7.65 -5.09
C ASP A 66 12.15 -6.36 -4.70
N ARG A 67 11.40 -5.33 -4.32
CA ARG A 67 11.92 -4.09 -3.76
C ARG A 67 11.13 -3.61 -2.56
N VAL A 68 11.83 -3.05 -1.57
CA VAL A 68 11.25 -2.47 -0.37
C VAL A 68 11.73 -1.02 -0.25
N PHE A 69 10.80 -0.09 -0.02
CA PHE A 69 11.09 1.32 0.21
C PHE A 69 10.63 1.77 1.60
N ILE A 70 11.48 2.52 2.30
CA ILE A 70 11.10 3.17 3.55
C ILE A 70 10.43 4.51 3.23
N LYS A 71 9.27 4.73 3.84
CA LYS A 71 8.59 6.03 3.88
C LYS A 71 8.37 6.44 5.34
N TYR A 72 8.06 7.71 5.54
CA TYR A 72 7.87 8.29 6.87
C TYR A 72 6.49 8.91 7.06
N GLY A 73 5.69 8.99 6.00
CA GLY A 73 4.31 9.46 6.06
C GLY A 73 3.43 8.62 5.14
N TYR A 74 2.18 9.03 4.99
CA TYR A 74 1.16 8.20 4.36
C TYR A 74 1.45 7.81 2.91
N ALA A 75 1.88 8.77 2.07
CA ALA A 75 2.09 8.54 0.65
C ALA A 75 3.41 7.81 0.34
N PRO A 76 3.47 6.97 -0.71
CA PRO A 76 4.73 6.44 -1.24
C PRO A 76 5.74 7.55 -1.53
N SER A 77 7.03 7.26 -1.38
CA SER A 77 8.06 8.25 -1.68
C SER A 77 8.16 8.51 -3.19
N PRO A 78 8.70 9.66 -3.63
CA PRO A 78 8.99 9.90 -5.03
C PRO A 78 9.86 8.81 -5.66
N GLU A 79 10.79 8.24 -4.90
CA GLU A 79 11.64 7.12 -5.34
C GLU A 79 10.82 5.86 -5.64
N THR A 80 9.85 5.53 -4.79
CA THR A 80 8.92 4.41 -5.03
C THR A 80 8.13 4.62 -6.32
N ILE A 81 7.63 5.84 -6.55
CA ILE A 81 6.86 6.18 -7.75
C ILE A 81 7.73 6.11 -9.01
N GLU A 82 8.95 6.66 -8.99
CA GLU A 82 9.87 6.56 -10.12
C GLU A 82 10.30 5.13 -10.41
N HIS A 83 10.50 4.30 -9.38
CA HIS A 83 10.74 2.88 -9.58
C HIS A 83 9.58 2.19 -10.29
N LEU A 84 8.34 2.41 -9.85
CA LEU A 84 7.15 1.84 -10.49
C LEU A 84 7.01 2.29 -11.95
N LYS A 85 7.26 3.57 -12.25
CA LYS A 85 7.30 4.08 -13.64
C LYS A 85 8.37 3.39 -14.48
N SER A 86 9.55 3.12 -13.90
CA SER A 86 10.65 2.45 -14.59
C SER A 86 10.31 1.03 -15.06
N LEU A 87 9.35 0.36 -14.39
CA LEU A 87 8.85 -0.96 -14.77
C LEU A 87 8.01 -0.94 -16.06
N LYS A 88 7.61 0.25 -16.55
CA LYS A 88 6.77 0.44 -17.75
C LYS A 88 5.51 -0.42 -17.71
N VAL A 89 4.84 -0.40 -16.56
CA VAL A 89 3.57 -1.10 -16.32
C VAL A 89 2.39 -0.27 -16.81
N ASP A 90 1.34 -0.95 -17.23
CA ASP A 90 0.07 -0.31 -17.61
C ASP A 90 -0.76 0.01 -16.35
N ARG A 91 -0.60 -0.79 -15.28
CA ARG A 91 -1.39 -0.73 -14.05
C ARG A 91 -0.54 -1.06 -12.82
N VAL A 92 -0.85 -0.41 -11.70
CA VAL A 92 -0.31 -0.76 -10.39
C VAL A 92 -1.45 -1.28 -9.52
N LEU A 93 -1.35 -2.55 -9.14
CA LEU A 93 -2.23 -3.20 -8.17
C LEU A 93 -1.81 -2.78 -6.77
N VAL A 94 -2.73 -2.29 -5.95
CA VAL A 94 -2.46 -1.82 -4.59
C VAL A 94 -3.15 -2.72 -3.58
N CYS A 95 -2.42 -3.16 -2.57
CA CYS A 95 -2.88 -4.00 -1.47
C CYS A 95 -2.20 -3.57 -0.15
N GLY A 96 -2.62 -4.11 0.99
CA GLY A 96 -1.99 -3.84 2.29
C GLY A 96 -2.85 -3.02 3.26
N LEU A 97 -2.22 -2.13 4.04
CA LEU A 97 -2.89 -1.36 5.10
C LEU A 97 -2.51 0.13 5.10
N GLN A 98 -3.36 1.06 5.52
CA GLN A 98 -4.81 0.89 5.68
C GLN A 98 -5.54 1.42 4.44
N THR A 99 -6.65 0.78 4.08
CA THR A 99 -7.38 1.04 2.82
C THR A 99 -7.69 2.52 2.60
N GLU A 100 -8.19 3.22 3.62
CA GLU A 100 -8.59 4.62 3.59
C GLU A 100 -7.50 5.61 4.02
N THR A 101 -6.27 5.13 4.32
CA THR A 101 -5.12 5.98 4.68
C THR A 101 -3.98 5.81 3.67
N CYS A 102 -2.95 5.02 3.97
CA CYS A 102 -1.76 4.85 3.13
C CYS A 102 -2.09 4.24 1.76
N CYS A 103 -3.03 3.29 1.68
CA CYS A 103 -3.47 2.75 0.40
C CYS A 103 -4.09 3.88 -0.45
N LEU A 104 -5.06 4.62 0.10
CA LEU A 104 -5.70 5.73 -0.61
C LEU A 104 -4.69 6.83 -1.02
N ALA A 105 -3.73 7.15 -0.15
CA ALA A 105 -2.63 8.07 -0.45
C ALA A 105 -1.75 7.57 -1.60
N ALA A 106 -1.47 6.26 -1.65
CA ALA A 106 -0.80 5.64 -2.79
C ALA A 106 -1.62 5.75 -4.07
N GLY A 107 -2.95 5.58 -3.98
CA GLY A 107 -3.86 5.81 -5.10
C GLY A 107 -3.69 7.21 -5.72
N PHE A 108 -3.68 8.26 -4.89
CA PHE A 108 -3.45 9.63 -5.36
C PHE A 108 -2.06 9.81 -5.98
N ALA A 109 -1.01 9.34 -5.29
CA ALA A 109 0.36 9.46 -5.79
C ALA A 109 0.58 8.76 -7.14
N LEU A 110 -0.04 7.59 -7.33
CA LEU A 110 -0.01 6.86 -8.60
C LEU A 110 -0.78 7.60 -9.70
N PHE A 111 -1.98 8.07 -9.39
CA PHE A 111 -2.81 8.83 -10.33
C PHE A 111 -2.11 10.11 -10.80
N ASP A 112 -1.57 10.90 -9.87
CA ASP A 112 -0.85 12.14 -10.17
C ASP A 112 0.42 11.88 -11.00
N ALA A 113 1.01 10.69 -10.87
CA ALA A 113 2.15 10.24 -11.67
C ALA A 113 1.76 9.71 -13.07
N GLY A 114 0.47 9.71 -13.42
CA GLY A 114 -0.05 9.21 -14.69
C GLY A 114 -0.14 7.68 -14.78
N LEU A 115 -0.04 6.96 -13.66
CA LEU A 115 -0.24 5.52 -13.59
C LEU A 115 -1.72 5.20 -13.34
N GLN A 116 -2.13 3.95 -13.61
CA GLN A 116 -3.47 3.46 -13.30
C GLN A 116 -3.47 2.72 -11.95
N PRO A 117 -3.84 3.38 -10.84
CA PRO A 117 -4.01 2.69 -9.56
C PRO A 117 -5.22 1.75 -9.61
N THR A 118 -5.08 0.54 -9.06
CA THR A 118 -6.18 -0.44 -8.95
C THR A 118 -6.11 -1.17 -7.61
N LEU A 119 -7.15 -1.08 -6.79
CA LEU A 119 -7.16 -1.68 -5.45
C LEU A 119 -7.54 -3.17 -5.51
N LEU A 120 -6.78 -4.01 -4.83
CA LEU A 120 -7.15 -5.39 -4.53
C LEU A 120 -8.03 -5.41 -3.26
N THR A 121 -9.34 -5.44 -3.48
CA THR A 121 -10.37 -5.24 -2.44
C THR A 121 -10.43 -6.36 -1.40
N ASP A 122 -9.95 -7.55 -1.75
CA ASP A 122 -9.86 -8.72 -0.89
C ASP A 122 -8.47 -8.89 -0.24
N LEU A 123 -7.50 -8.03 -0.59
CA LEU A 123 -6.15 -8.00 -0.01
C LEU A 123 -5.84 -6.62 0.58
N THR A 124 -6.81 -6.03 1.27
CA THR A 124 -6.63 -4.76 1.97
C THR A 124 -7.38 -4.79 3.30
N VAL A 125 -6.89 -4.05 4.28
CA VAL A 125 -7.51 -3.93 5.61
C VAL A 125 -7.62 -2.46 5.97
N GLY A 126 -8.79 -2.03 6.43
CA GLY A 126 -8.99 -0.64 6.81
C GLY A 126 -8.48 -0.32 8.22
N SER A 127 -8.68 0.92 8.63
CA SER A 127 -8.20 1.43 9.91
C SER A 127 -9.00 0.92 11.11
N SER A 128 -8.66 1.39 12.31
CA SER A 128 -9.47 1.15 13.50
C SER A 128 -10.90 1.71 13.37
N LEU A 129 -11.14 2.69 12.49
CA LEU A 129 -12.46 3.24 12.22
C LEU A 129 -13.34 2.29 11.39
N ASP A 130 -12.74 1.58 10.43
CA ASP A 130 -13.42 0.59 9.59
C ASP A 130 -12.46 -0.55 9.20
N ARG A 131 -12.38 -1.57 10.05
CA ARG A 131 -11.50 -2.73 9.81
C ARG A 131 -11.84 -3.50 8.54
N THR A 132 -13.06 -3.37 8.01
CA THR A 132 -13.45 -4.03 6.77
C THR A 132 -12.80 -3.41 5.53
N GLY A 133 -12.31 -2.16 5.65
CA GLY A 133 -11.79 -1.38 4.52
C GLY A 133 -12.87 -0.87 3.57
N GLY A 134 -14.16 -1.10 3.85
CA GLY A 134 -15.28 -0.73 2.98
C GLY A 134 -15.37 0.77 2.69
N LEU A 135 -15.04 1.63 3.65
CA LEU A 135 -14.92 3.08 3.42
C LEU A 135 -13.82 3.39 2.40
N GLY A 136 -12.64 2.79 2.58
CA GLY A 136 -11.51 2.99 1.68
C GLY A 136 -11.81 2.50 0.26
N VAL A 137 -12.48 1.36 0.11
CA VAL A 137 -12.93 0.85 -1.20
C VAL A 137 -13.87 1.84 -1.89
N LYS A 138 -14.87 2.39 -1.18
CA LYS A 138 -15.79 3.39 -1.75
C LYS A 138 -15.07 4.67 -2.18
N LEU A 139 -14.12 5.15 -1.37
CA LEU A 139 -13.29 6.32 -1.72
C LEU A 139 -12.45 6.01 -2.96
N TRP A 140 -11.87 4.82 -3.03
CA TRP A 140 -11.10 4.38 -4.18
C TRP A 140 -11.92 4.33 -5.47
N GLU A 141 -13.10 3.69 -5.44
CA GLU A 141 -14.03 3.64 -6.57
C GLU A 141 -14.47 5.04 -6.99
N HIS A 142 -14.69 5.94 -6.03
CA HIS A 142 -15.04 7.32 -6.32
C HIS A 142 -13.93 8.03 -7.10
N HIS A 143 -12.68 7.96 -6.64
CA HIS A 143 -11.56 8.70 -7.21
C HIS A 143 -10.93 8.04 -8.44
N PHE A 144 -10.73 6.73 -8.40
CA PHE A 144 -9.89 6.01 -9.36
C PHE A 144 -10.65 4.96 -10.18
N LYS A 145 -11.90 4.65 -9.81
CA LYS A 145 -12.80 3.67 -10.47
C LYS A 145 -12.37 2.20 -10.39
N HIS A 146 -11.07 1.92 -10.52
CA HIS A 146 -10.57 0.56 -10.72
C HIS A 146 -10.35 -0.19 -9.41
N THR A 147 -11.10 -1.26 -9.23
CA THR A 147 -10.98 -2.24 -8.16
C THR A 147 -10.99 -3.64 -8.76
N LEU A 148 -10.36 -4.60 -8.07
CA LEU A 148 -10.33 -6.02 -8.41
C LEU A 148 -10.32 -6.87 -7.15
N LYS A 149 -10.63 -8.15 -7.29
CA LYS A 149 -10.24 -9.20 -6.35
C LYS A 149 -9.04 -9.96 -6.86
N SER A 150 -8.25 -10.52 -5.96
CA SER A 150 -7.07 -11.33 -6.29
C SER A 150 -7.41 -12.54 -7.17
N THR A 151 -8.62 -13.10 -7.06
CA THR A 151 -9.12 -14.20 -7.89
C THR A 151 -9.38 -13.81 -9.35
N GLU A 152 -9.35 -12.53 -9.69
CA GLU A 152 -9.58 -11.98 -11.03
C GLU A 152 -8.28 -11.63 -11.77
N LEU A 153 -7.12 -11.92 -11.16
CA LEU A 153 -5.78 -11.71 -11.72
C LEU A 153 -5.35 -12.87 -12.63
#